data_AF-A0A1M6VM20-F1
#
_entry.id   AF-A0A1M6VM20-F1
#
_cell.length_a   1.000
_cell.length_b   1.000
_cell.length_c   1.000
_cell.angle_alpha   90.00
_cell.angle_beta   90.00
_cell.angle_gamma   90.00
#
_symmetry.space_group_name_H-M   'P 1'
#
loop_
_entity.id
_entity.type
_entity.pdbx_description
1 polymer ?
#
loop_
_entity_poly.entity_id
_entity_poly.type
_entity_poly.pdbx_seq_one_letter_code
_entity_poly.pdbx_strand_id
1 'polypeptide(L)'
;MVIDILRALFGGGTNVVRETAEVFRVNAEAADQRSTETQRAALEQMAGEFKLQDRGGFDRFIDGLNRIPRPAMALGTLGLFVAAMVDPIWFGERMAGLSLVPEPLWWLLGAIVSFYFGARYQTKGQEFQRSIATTIARAPQVAESINALRHLRAESPGMAETQPDASLALAALSPADNPALEDWRRSHA
;
A
#
# COMPACT_ATOMS: atom_id res chain seq x y z
N MET A 1 -26.14 -53.14 -35.57
CA MET A 1 -27.55 -52.76 -35.41
C MET A 1 -28.10 -53.01 -34.00
N VAL A 2 -27.93 -54.19 -33.36
CA VAL A 2 -28.36 -54.40 -31.96
C VAL A 2 -27.42 -53.72 -30.93
N ILE A 3 -26.12 -53.64 -31.23
CA ILE A 3 -25.10 -52.95 -30.40
C ILE A 3 -25.29 -51.43 -30.38
N ASP A 4 -25.81 -50.85 -31.45
CA ASP A 4 -26.03 -49.40 -31.58
C ASP A 4 -27.24 -48.94 -30.74
N ILE A 5 -28.26 -49.79 -30.63
CA ILE A 5 -29.46 -49.54 -29.82
C ILE A 5 -29.14 -49.63 -28.32
N LEU A 6 -28.28 -50.58 -27.91
CA LEU A 6 -27.84 -50.70 -26.51
C LEU A 6 -26.93 -49.54 -26.08
N ARG A 7 -26.13 -48.97 -27.00
CA ARG A 7 -25.36 -47.73 -26.74
C ARG A 7 -26.25 -46.49 -26.64
N ALA A 8 -27.35 -46.42 -27.39
CA ALA A 8 -28.30 -45.31 -27.30
C ALA A 8 -29.12 -45.33 -26.00
N LEU A 9 -29.47 -46.53 -25.50
CA LEU A 9 -30.26 -46.69 -24.27
C LEU A 9 -29.44 -46.61 -22.97
N PHE A 10 -28.16 -47.00 -22.99
CA PHE A 10 -27.31 -47.01 -21.77
C PHE A 10 -26.12 -46.04 -21.81
N GLY A 11 -25.84 -45.37 -22.93
CA GLY A 11 -24.68 -44.50 -23.10
C GLY A 11 -24.83 -43.05 -22.60
N GLY A 12 -26.01 -42.68 -22.09
CA GLY A 12 -26.32 -41.31 -21.65
C GLY A 12 -26.39 -41.09 -20.13
N GLY A 13 -26.10 -42.12 -19.32
CA GLY A 13 -26.39 -42.12 -17.88
C GLY A 13 -25.40 -41.35 -16.99
N THR A 14 -24.20 -41.04 -17.45
CA THR A 14 -23.17 -40.40 -16.61
C THR A 14 -23.26 -38.88 -16.56
N ASN A 15 -23.79 -38.24 -17.61
CA ASN A 15 -23.95 -36.77 -17.61
C ASN A 15 -25.21 -36.31 -16.89
N VAL A 16 -26.33 -37.03 -17.02
CA VAL A 16 -27.64 -36.59 -16.46
C VAL A 16 -27.66 -36.67 -14.93
N VAL A 17 -26.96 -37.63 -14.32
CA VAL A 17 -26.85 -37.73 -12.85
C VAL A 17 -25.96 -36.62 -12.29
N ARG A 18 -24.91 -36.22 -13.02
CA ARG A 18 -24.07 -35.07 -12.65
C ARG A 18 -24.88 -33.77 -12.74
N GLU A 19 -25.59 -33.57 -13.85
CA GLU A 19 -26.41 -32.37 -14.09
C GLU A 19 -27.57 -32.24 -13.08
N THR A 20 -28.14 -33.37 -12.62
CA THR A 20 -29.20 -33.37 -11.60
C THR A 20 -28.65 -33.26 -10.17
N ALA A 21 -27.47 -33.81 -9.88
CA ALA A 21 -26.83 -33.68 -8.56
C ALA A 21 -26.29 -32.26 -8.31
N GLU A 22 -25.84 -31.56 -9.35
CA GLU A 22 -25.41 -30.15 -9.29
C GLU A 22 -26.58 -29.18 -8.99
N VAL A 23 -27.84 -29.60 -9.20
CA VAL A 23 -29.06 -28.85 -8.84
C VAL A 23 -29.39 -28.97 -7.34
N PHE A 24 -29.03 -30.09 -6.69
CA PHE A 24 -29.33 -30.33 -5.26
C PHE A 24 -28.13 -30.10 -4.32
N ARG A 25 -26.92 -30.00 -4.85
CA ARG A 25 -25.72 -29.69 -4.08
C ARG A 25 -24.83 -28.76 -4.90
N VAL A 26 -24.64 -27.55 -4.37
CA VAL A 26 -23.75 -26.55 -4.98
C VAL A 26 -22.37 -27.16 -5.18
N ASN A 27 -21.90 -27.19 -6.44
CA ASN A 27 -20.52 -27.53 -6.77
C ASN A 27 -19.59 -26.59 -5.98
N ALA A 28 -18.82 -27.16 -5.04
CA ALA A 28 -17.92 -26.39 -4.19
C ALA A 28 -16.91 -25.58 -5.04
N GLU A 29 -16.35 -26.17 -6.11
CA GLU A 29 -15.51 -25.45 -7.07
C GLU A 29 -16.22 -24.26 -7.74
N ALA A 30 -17.48 -24.40 -8.13
CA ALA A 30 -18.22 -23.33 -8.81
C ALA A 30 -18.64 -22.22 -7.82
N ALA A 31 -18.80 -22.53 -6.54
CA ALA A 31 -18.99 -21.54 -5.49
C ALA A 31 -17.69 -20.79 -5.16
N ASP A 32 -16.56 -21.51 -5.08
CA ASP A 32 -15.24 -20.92 -4.83
C ASP A 32 -14.74 -20.06 -6.00
N GLN A 33 -15.01 -20.47 -7.24
CA GLN A 33 -14.71 -19.64 -8.41
C GLN A 33 -15.52 -18.34 -8.41
N ARG A 34 -16.82 -18.40 -8.06
CA ARG A 34 -17.66 -17.21 -7.95
C ARG A 34 -17.23 -16.29 -6.81
N SER A 35 -16.77 -16.84 -5.69
CA SER A 35 -16.29 -16.04 -4.55
C SER A 35 -14.97 -15.34 -4.89
N THR A 36 -14.02 -16.03 -5.54
CA THR A 36 -12.77 -15.42 -6.01
C THR A 36 -13.00 -14.37 -7.09
N GLU A 37 -13.93 -14.60 -8.01
CA GLU A 37 -14.26 -13.64 -9.06
C GLU A 37 -14.93 -12.38 -8.49
N THR A 38 -15.82 -12.54 -7.50
CA THR A 38 -16.42 -11.41 -6.77
C THR A 38 -15.36 -10.62 -6.00
N GLN A 39 -14.43 -11.32 -5.35
CA GLN A 39 -13.33 -10.69 -4.62
C GLN A 39 -12.35 -9.97 -5.55
N ARG A 40 -12.07 -10.56 -6.72
CA ARG A 40 -11.23 -9.96 -7.75
C ARG A 40 -11.89 -8.71 -8.35
N ALA A 41 -13.19 -8.77 -8.64
CA ALA A 41 -13.96 -7.63 -9.12
C ALA A 41 -14.01 -6.49 -8.09
N ALA A 42 -14.19 -6.81 -6.80
CA ALA A 42 -14.13 -5.83 -5.72
C ALA A 42 -12.74 -5.19 -5.60
N LEU A 43 -11.66 -5.98 -5.72
CA LEU A 43 -10.28 -5.47 -5.71
C LEU A 43 -9.95 -4.63 -6.96
N GLU A 44 -10.43 -5.00 -8.13
CA GLU A 44 -10.26 -4.25 -9.38
C GLU A 44 -11.05 -2.93 -9.34
N GLN A 45 -12.26 -2.92 -8.80
CA GLN A 45 -13.03 -1.70 -8.56
C GLN A 45 -12.33 -0.80 -7.55
N MET A 46 -11.86 -1.34 -6.42
CA MET A 46 -11.06 -0.58 -5.45
C MET A 46 -9.79 -0.02 -6.10
N ALA A 47 -9.08 -0.82 -6.91
CA ALA A 47 -7.89 -0.38 -7.63
C ALA A 47 -8.19 0.70 -8.68
N GLY A 48 -9.36 0.65 -9.31
CA GLY A 48 -9.88 1.68 -10.21
C GLY A 48 -10.18 3.00 -9.50
N GLU A 49 -10.75 2.94 -8.30
CA GLU A 49 -11.00 4.13 -7.46
C GLU A 49 -9.71 4.74 -6.88
N PHE A 50 -8.66 3.92 -6.67
CA PHE A 50 -7.34 4.38 -6.20
C PHE A 50 -6.38 4.82 -7.32
N LYS A 51 -6.72 4.64 -8.60
CA LYS A 51 -5.93 5.24 -9.68
C LYS A 51 -6.04 6.76 -9.51
N LEU A 52 -4.89 7.37 -9.17
CA LEU A 52 -4.73 8.82 -9.18
C LEU A 52 -5.43 9.37 -10.42
N GLN A 53 -6.48 10.13 -10.19
CA GLN A 53 -7.19 10.88 -11.22
C GLN A 53 -6.12 11.60 -12.06
N ASP A 54 -5.99 11.23 -13.34
CA ASP A 54 -4.97 11.78 -14.24
C ASP A 54 -5.17 13.30 -14.29
N ARG A 55 -4.33 14.02 -13.52
CA ARG A 55 -4.41 15.47 -13.41
C ARG A 55 -4.12 16.07 -14.78
N GLY A 56 -5.04 16.89 -15.28
CA GLY A 56 -4.95 17.47 -16.60
C GLY A 56 -3.66 18.30 -16.77
N GLY A 57 -3.26 18.56 -18.02
CA GLY A 57 -2.11 19.46 -18.29
C GLY A 57 -2.29 20.84 -17.65
N PHE A 58 -3.51 21.35 -17.64
CA PHE A 58 -3.87 22.60 -16.96
C PHE A 58 -3.67 22.53 -15.45
N ASP A 59 -4.11 21.45 -14.80
CA ASP A 59 -3.91 21.26 -13.35
C ASP A 59 -2.43 21.24 -12.99
N ARG A 60 -1.59 20.58 -13.80
CA ARG A 60 -0.14 20.57 -13.61
C ARG A 60 0.49 21.95 -13.79
N PHE A 61 0.00 22.75 -14.75
CA PHE A 61 0.45 24.13 -14.93
C PHE A 61 0.08 25.01 -13.73
N ILE A 62 -1.17 24.95 -13.27
CA ILE A 62 -1.65 25.70 -12.10
C ILE A 62 -0.94 25.25 -10.82
N ASP A 63 -0.67 23.95 -10.67
CA ASP A 63 0.14 23.42 -9.58
C ASP A 63 1.60 23.93 -9.65
N GLY A 64 2.16 24.02 -10.85
CA GLY A 64 3.49 24.60 -11.09
C GLY A 64 3.54 26.07 -10.69
N LEU A 65 2.59 26.88 -11.18
CA LEU A 65 2.48 28.30 -10.87
C LEU A 65 2.36 28.54 -9.37
N ASN A 66 1.56 27.73 -8.68
CA ASN A 66 1.40 27.79 -7.22
C ASN A 66 2.63 27.33 -6.43
N ARG A 67 3.61 26.67 -7.07
CA ARG A 67 4.87 26.24 -6.45
C ARG A 67 6.01 27.23 -6.65
N ILE A 68 5.88 28.16 -7.60
CA ILE A 68 6.85 29.25 -7.86
C ILE A 68 7.11 30.17 -6.65
N PRO A 69 6.15 30.46 -5.75
CA PRO A 69 6.41 31.42 -4.68
C PRO A 69 7.61 31.06 -3.78
N ARG A 70 7.82 29.76 -3.48
CA ARG A 70 8.96 29.32 -2.66
C ARG A 70 10.31 29.58 -3.35
N PRO A 71 10.55 29.09 -4.58
CA PRO A 71 11.74 29.44 -5.37
C PRO A 71 11.90 30.94 -5.57
N ALA A 72 10.82 31.67 -5.87
CA ALA A 72 10.86 33.10 -6.11
C ALA A 72 11.29 33.89 -4.86
N MET A 73 10.83 33.51 -3.66
CA MET A 73 11.30 34.15 -2.43
C MET A 73 12.80 33.90 -2.20
N ALA A 74 13.28 32.68 -2.40
CA ALA A 74 14.70 32.36 -2.21
C ALA A 74 15.60 33.05 -3.25
N LEU A 75 15.21 33.05 -4.52
CA LEU A 75 15.96 33.73 -5.58
C LEU A 75 15.84 35.25 -5.45
N GLY A 76 14.69 35.77 -5.00
CA GLY A 76 14.46 37.18 -4.76
C GLY A 76 15.33 37.73 -3.64
N THR A 77 15.49 37.01 -2.52
CA THR A 77 16.38 37.44 -1.44
C THR A 77 17.85 37.41 -1.87
N LEU A 78 18.28 36.36 -2.56
CA LEU A 78 19.63 36.31 -3.16
C LEU A 78 19.84 37.46 -4.17
N GLY A 79 18.84 37.73 -5.00
CA GLY A 79 18.86 38.82 -5.97
C GLY A 79 18.97 40.20 -5.31
N LEU A 80 18.30 40.42 -4.18
CA LEU A 80 18.43 41.68 -3.41
C LEU A 80 19.85 41.86 -2.89
N PHE A 81 20.49 40.81 -2.37
CA PHE A 81 21.89 40.88 -1.93
C PHE A 81 22.83 41.19 -3.09
N VAL A 82 22.62 40.55 -4.24
CA VAL A 82 23.42 40.83 -5.45
C VAL A 82 23.18 42.26 -5.94
N ALA A 83 21.93 42.73 -5.98
CA ALA A 83 21.59 44.09 -6.41
C ALA A 83 22.26 45.15 -5.52
N ALA A 84 22.28 44.92 -4.20
CA ALA A 84 22.98 45.79 -3.25
C ALA A 84 24.51 45.86 -3.50
N MET A 85 25.12 44.79 -4.01
CA MET A 85 26.54 44.76 -4.35
C MET A 85 26.86 45.34 -5.73
N VAL A 86 25.97 45.16 -6.72
CA VAL A 86 26.19 45.62 -8.09
C VAL A 86 25.96 47.13 -8.22
N ASP A 87 24.88 47.66 -7.62
CA ASP A 87 24.57 49.10 -7.63
C ASP A 87 24.01 49.54 -6.26
N PRO A 88 24.90 49.94 -5.33
CA PRO A 88 24.49 50.30 -3.98
C PRO A 88 23.70 51.61 -3.92
N ILE A 89 23.91 52.53 -4.87
CA ILE A 89 23.20 53.82 -4.89
C ILE A 89 21.76 53.59 -5.32
N TRP A 90 21.54 52.87 -6.42
CA TRP A 90 20.21 52.51 -6.89
C TRP A 90 19.42 51.71 -5.84
N PHE A 91 20.08 50.77 -5.16
CA PHE A 91 19.46 50.01 -4.08
C PHE A 91 19.09 50.91 -2.89
N GLY A 92 19.99 51.81 -2.49
CA GLY A 92 19.77 52.77 -1.40
C GLY A 92 18.56 53.68 -1.63
N GLU A 93 18.38 54.19 -2.85
CA GLU A 93 17.21 55.01 -3.21
C GLU A 93 15.89 54.25 -3.03
N ARG A 94 15.84 52.95 -3.35
CA ARG A 94 14.64 52.12 -3.15
C ARG A 94 14.40 51.78 -1.69
N MET A 95 15.45 51.57 -0.91
CA MET A 95 15.34 51.37 0.53
C MET A 95 14.84 52.63 1.24
N ALA A 96 15.25 53.82 0.79
CA ALA A 96 14.71 55.09 1.28
C ALA A 96 13.21 55.27 0.93
N GLY A 97 12.77 54.78 -0.23
CA GLY A 97 11.34 54.71 -0.53
C GLY A 97 10.58 53.72 0.36
N LEU A 98 11.17 52.55 0.65
CA LEU A 98 10.55 51.54 1.53
C LEU A 98 10.42 52.01 2.99
N SER A 99 11.33 52.86 3.48
CA SER A 99 11.23 53.40 4.84
C SER A 99 10.05 54.34 5.04
N LEU A 100 9.49 54.89 3.94
CA LEU A 100 8.30 55.73 3.96
C LEU A 100 6.99 54.92 3.98
N VAL A 101 7.06 53.59 3.80
CA VAL A 101 5.87 52.72 3.82
C VAL A 101 5.29 52.67 5.24
N PRO A 102 4.01 53.04 5.44
CA PRO A 102 3.38 53.01 6.75
C PRO A 102 3.39 51.61 7.40
N GLU A 103 3.60 51.56 8.72
CA GLU A 103 3.57 50.33 9.52
C GLU A 103 2.31 49.45 9.27
N PRO A 104 1.08 50.01 9.16
CA PRO A 104 -0.11 49.18 8.89
C PRO A 104 -0.05 48.38 7.59
N LEU A 105 0.65 48.86 6.56
CA LEU A 105 0.79 48.13 5.30
C LEU A 105 1.71 46.91 5.44
N TRP A 106 2.72 46.98 6.31
CA TRP A 106 3.55 45.83 6.66
C TRP A 106 2.74 44.75 7.36
N TRP A 107 1.86 45.14 8.29
CA TRP A 107 0.92 44.22 8.93
C TRP A 107 -0.03 43.57 7.91
N LEU A 108 -0.57 44.36 6.99
CA LEU A 108 -1.45 43.84 5.93
C LEU A 108 -0.74 42.85 5.01
N LEU A 109 0.48 43.17 4.56
CA LEU A 109 1.30 42.26 3.75
C LEU A 109 1.54 40.95 4.51
N GLY A 110 1.96 41.03 5.78
CA GLY A 110 2.18 39.87 6.63
C GLY A 110 0.92 39.01 6.81
N ALA A 111 -0.24 39.64 6.99
CA ALA A 111 -1.52 38.95 7.11
C ALA A 111 -1.92 38.22 5.82
N ILE A 112 -1.80 38.87 4.65
CA ILE A 112 -2.15 38.27 3.34
C ILE A 112 -1.23 37.07 3.04
N VAL A 113 0.07 37.25 3.21
CA VAL A 113 1.07 36.18 3.00
C VAL A 113 0.82 35.02 3.95
N SER A 114 0.60 35.30 5.25
CA SER A 114 0.32 34.28 6.26
C SER A 114 -0.98 33.53 5.97
N PHE A 115 -2.02 34.21 5.49
CA PHE A 115 -3.27 33.58 5.11
C PHE A 115 -3.08 32.65 3.89
N TYR A 116 -2.44 33.15 2.83
CA TYR A 116 -2.20 32.40 1.60
C TYR A 116 -1.37 31.12 1.84
N PHE A 117 -0.26 31.24 2.56
CA PHE A 117 0.60 30.09 2.85
C PHE A 117 0.07 29.24 4.01
N GLY A 118 -0.56 29.84 5.01
CA GLY A 118 -1.12 29.15 6.18
C GLY A 118 -2.26 28.21 5.79
N ALA A 119 -3.18 28.65 4.93
CA ALA A 119 -4.27 27.80 4.44
C ALA A 119 -3.76 26.60 3.62
N ARG A 120 -2.69 26.78 2.83
CA ARG A 120 -2.10 25.71 2.01
C ARG A 120 -1.22 24.74 2.81
N TYR A 121 -0.72 25.14 3.98
CA TYR A 121 -0.03 24.23 4.90
C TYR A 121 -1.03 23.34 5.65
N GLN A 122 -2.21 23.87 5.99
CA GLN A 122 -3.28 23.11 6.65
C GLN A 122 -3.78 21.95 5.80
N THR A 123 -3.93 22.13 4.48
CA THR A 123 -4.38 21.06 3.58
C THR A 123 -3.40 19.89 3.49
N LYS A 124 -2.08 20.16 3.48
CA LYS A 124 -1.06 19.10 3.56
C LYS A 124 -1.06 18.37 4.91
N GLY A 125 -1.33 19.09 6.00
CA GLY A 125 -1.47 18.49 7.32
C GLY A 125 -2.59 17.45 7.38
N GLN A 126 -3.72 17.73 6.75
CA GLN A 126 -4.83 16.77 6.68
C GLN A 126 -4.51 15.55 5.80
N GLU A 127 -3.79 15.75 4.69
CA GLU A 127 -3.38 14.65 3.81
C GLU A 127 -2.41 13.68 4.53
N PHE A 128 -1.51 14.23 5.37
CA PHE A 128 -0.62 13.46 6.23
C PHE A 128 -1.35 12.72 7.37
N GLN A 129 -2.32 13.37 8.01
CA GLN A 129 -3.16 12.71 9.01
C GLN A 129 -3.98 11.57 8.39
N ARG A 130 -4.52 11.78 7.18
CA ARG A 130 -5.25 10.74 6.45
C ARG A 130 -4.35 9.57 6.05
N SER A 131 -3.12 9.82 5.58
CA SER A 131 -2.19 8.74 5.23
C SER A 131 -1.73 7.94 6.45
N ILE A 132 -1.52 8.59 7.60
CA ILE A 132 -1.26 7.91 8.88
C ILE A 132 -2.47 7.05 9.27
N ALA A 133 -3.69 7.59 9.20
CA ALA A 133 -4.90 6.84 9.54
C ALA A 133 -5.08 5.59 8.67
N THR A 134 -4.85 5.71 7.35
CA THR A 134 -4.89 4.55 6.44
C THR A 134 -3.80 3.53 6.74
N THR A 135 -2.60 3.98 7.11
CA THR A 135 -1.48 3.11 7.45
C THR A 135 -1.75 2.35 8.75
N ILE A 136 -2.25 3.04 9.79
CA ILE A 136 -2.64 2.43 11.07
C ILE A 136 -3.78 1.42 10.86
N ALA A 137 -4.77 1.75 10.04
CA ALA A 137 -5.88 0.85 9.74
C ALA A 137 -5.42 -0.46 9.04
N ARG A 138 -4.33 -0.42 8.27
CA ARG A 138 -3.76 -1.60 7.59
C ARG A 138 -2.76 -2.39 8.44
N ALA A 139 -2.28 -1.82 9.55
CA ALA A 139 -1.32 -2.47 10.45
C ALA A 139 -1.76 -3.87 10.96
N PRO A 140 -3.00 -4.11 11.42
CA PRO A 140 -3.42 -5.44 11.87
C PRO A 140 -3.40 -6.47 10.74
N GLN A 141 -3.80 -6.05 9.53
CA GLN A 141 -3.85 -6.93 8.35
C GLN A 141 -2.44 -7.33 7.86
N VAL A 142 -1.47 -6.40 7.97
CA VAL A 142 -0.05 -6.69 7.72
C VAL A 142 0.52 -7.63 8.78
N ALA A 143 0.19 -7.44 10.06
CA ALA A 143 0.63 -8.33 11.14
C ALA A 143 0.08 -9.76 10.98
N GLU A 144 -1.19 -9.89 10.58
CA GLU A 144 -1.82 -11.19 10.29
C GLU A 144 -1.17 -11.87 9.08
N SER A 145 -0.91 -11.12 8.01
CA SER A 145 -0.18 -11.62 6.83
C SER A 145 1.23 -12.10 7.19
N ILE A 146 1.95 -11.37 8.04
CA ILE A 146 3.27 -11.75 8.53
C ILE A 146 3.20 -13.04 9.36
N ASN A 147 2.19 -13.18 10.23
CA ASN A 147 2.00 -14.40 11.01
C ASN A 147 1.68 -15.60 10.12
N ALA A 148 0.78 -15.45 9.16
CA ALA A 148 0.47 -16.50 8.17
C ALA A 148 1.72 -16.94 7.40
N LEU A 149 2.54 -16.00 6.94
CA LEU A 149 3.81 -16.30 6.27
C LEU A 149 4.84 -16.97 7.20
N ARG A 150 4.86 -16.60 8.49
CA ARG A 150 5.70 -17.26 9.49
C ARG A 150 5.30 -18.71 9.67
N HIS A 151 4.01 -19.02 9.79
CA HIS A 151 3.52 -20.39 9.90
C HIS A 151 3.89 -21.28 8.70
N LEU A 152 4.11 -20.71 7.52
CA LEU A 152 4.57 -21.44 6.33
C LEU A 152 6.09 -21.70 6.31
N ARG A 153 6.87 -21.11 7.21
CA ARG A 153 8.33 -21.30 7.28
C ARG A 153 8.67 -22.52 8.13
N ALA A 154 9.56 -23.37 7.61
CA ALA A 154 10.02 -24.62 8.24
C ALA A 154 10.74 -24.46 9.60
N GLU A 155 11.09 -23.23 9.98
CA GLU A 155 11.78 -22.90 11.24
C GLU A 155 10.81 -22.41 12.34
N SER A 156 9.51 -22.51 12.12
CA SER A 156 8.53 -22.03 13.08
C SER A 156 8.42 -22.95 14.31
N PRO A 157 8.33 -22.39 15.54
CA PRO A 157 8.16 -23.18 16.76
C PRO A 157 6.92 -24.08 16.64
N GLY A 158 7.08 -25.38 16.92
CA GLY A 158 6.00 -26.37 16.80
C GLY A 158 5.95 -27.15 15.48
N MET A 159 6.78 -26.82 14.47
CA MET A 159 6.83 -27.59 13.21
C MET A 159 7.32 -29.04 13.38
N ALA A 160 8.11 -29.31 14.42
CA ALA A 160 8.54 -30.65 14.80
C ALA A 160 7.64 -31.29 15.87
N GLU A 161 6.53 -30.63 16.23
CA GLU A 161 5.59 -31.15 17.22
C GLU A 161 4.79 -32.29 16.57
N THR A 162 4.80 -33.45 17.21
CA THR A 162 4.19 -34.67 16.65
C THR A 162 2.66 -34.62 16.63
N GLN A 163 2.05 -33.52 17.11
CA GLN A 163 0.60 -33.36 17.20
C GLN A 163 -0.02 -34.55 17.97
N PRO A 164 -1.35 -34.83 18.00
CA PRO A 164 -1.86 -35.95 18.81
C PRO A 164 -1.54 -37.34 18.24
N ASP A 165 -0.60 -37.45 17.29
CA ASP A 165 -0.17 -38.71 16.71
C ASP A 165 0.79 -39.45 17.66
N ALA A 166 0.22 -40.40 18.41
CA ALA A 166 0.94 -41.22 19.36
C ALA A 166 2.06 -42.07 18.71
N SER A 167 1.89 -42.45 17.44
CA SER A 167 2.88 -43.27 16.73
C SER A 167 4.13 -42.46 16.38
N LEU A 168 3.93 -41.22 15.93
CA LEU A 168 4.99 -40.28 15.59
C LEU A 168 5.73 -39.81 16.86
N ALA A 169 4.99 -39.59 17.95
CA ALA A 169 5.56 -39.27 19.26
C ALA A 169 6.47 -40.38 19.80
N LEU A 170 6.04 -41.64 19.71
CA LEU A 170 6.85 -42.79 20.10
C LEU A 170 8.09 -42.97 19.22
N ALA A 171 7.98 -42.72 17.92
CA ALA A 171 9.10 -42.76 16.99
C ALA A 171 10.14 -41.66 17.28
N ALA A 172 9.70 -40.45 17.64
CA ALA A 172 10.57 -39.33 17.98
C ALA A 172 11.36 -39.52 19.29
N LEU A 173 10.86 -40.37 20.20
CA LEU A 173 11.54 -40.72 21.46
C LEU A 173 12.58 -41.85 21.28
N SER A 174 12.58 -42.52 20.13
CA SER A 174 13.56 -43.57 19.84
C SER A 174 14.90 -42.94 19.49
N PRO A 175 16.00 -43.23 20.23
CA PRO A 175 17.32 -42.74 19.88
C PRO A 175 17.74 -43.31 18.52
N ALA A 176 17.79 -42.46 17.51
CA ALA A 176 18.36 -42.80 16.21
C ALA A 176 19.83 -42.34 16.16
N ASP A 177 20.67 -43.08 15.43
CA ASP A 177 22.04 -42.67 15.13
C ASP A 177 21.99 -41.40 14.28
N ASN A 178 22.15 -40.24 14.94
CA ASN A 178 22.12 -38.94 14.30
C ASN A 178 23.56 -38.44 14.13
N PRO A 179 24.17 -38.60 12.94
CA PRO A 179 25.55 -38.22 12.70
C PRO A 179 25.80 -36.72 12.94
N ALA A 180 24.79 -35.87 12.71
CA ALA A 180 24.91 -34.43 12.97
C ALA A 180 24.94 -34.10 14.47
N LEU A 181 24.22 -34.87 15.30
CA LEU A 181 24.25 -34.71 16.76
C LEU A 181 25.59 -35.17 17.35
N GLU A 182 26.18 -36.22 16.79
CA GLU A 182 27.51 -36.71 17.18
C GLU A 182 28.63 -35.72 16.82
N ASP A 183 28.58 -35.12 15.64
CA ASP A 183 29.51 -34.08 15.22
C ASP A 183 29.37 -32.80 16.08
N TRP A 184 28.14 -32.42 16.46
CA TRP A 184 27.92 -31.30 17.39
C TRP A 184 28.50 -31.57 18.79
N ARG A 185 28.28 -32.78 19.34
CA ARG A 185 28.86 -33.17 20.64
C ARG A 185 30.38 -33.21 20.60
N ARG A 186 30.99 -33.65 19.49
CA ARG A 186 32.45 -33.65 19.30
C ARG A 186 33.05 -32.25 19.16
N SER A 187 32.28 -31.25 18.71
CA SER A 187 32.74 -29.87 18.57
C SER A 187 32.52 -29.00 19.81
N HIS A 188 31.76 -29.47 20.80
CA HIS A 188 31.40 -28.74 22.01
C HIS A 188 31.79 -29.48 23.33
N ALA A 189 32.67 -30.48 23.23
CA ALA A 189 33.35 -31.14 24.36
C ALA A 189 34.81 -30.67 24.45
#